data_AF-A0A5U0DFT8-F1
#
_entry.id   AF-A0A5U0DFT8-F1
#
_cell.length_a   1.000
_cell.length_b   1.000
_cell.length_c   1.000
_cell.angle_alpha   90.00
_cell.angle_beta   90.00
_cell.angle_gamma   90.00
#
_symmetry.space_group_name_H-M   'P 1'
#
loop_
_entity.id
_entity.type
_entity.pdbx_description
1 polymer ?
#
loop_
_entity_poly.entity_id
_entity_poly.type
_entity_poly.pdbx_seq_one_letter_code
_entity_poly.pdbx_strand_id
1 'polypeptide(L)'
;MHSWKKKLVVSQLALACTLAITSQANATTNDISGTTYNTFHHYNDATYADDVYYDGYVGWNNYATDSYYNGDIYPVINNARVNGVISTYYLDDGVTTNTNANSLTIKNSTIHGMITSACLEGTDCVNRDTGYVYDRLALTVDNSTIDDNYEHYTYNGTYTDGTADTHVVDVYGMGTAITLDQEVDLSIVNNSHVAGITLTQGYEWEDIDDNTVSTGVNSSEVFNNTINVVDSTVTSGSLSDEGTSGWFGNTNNASDYSGSYTADDIAIAAIAHPYADNAMQTTVNLSNSTLMGDVVFSSNFDENFFPNGADSYRDTDADLDTNGWDGTDRMDVTLNNGSKWVGAAMSVHMTDTGTDADGDGVFEYTVDTNGDGILDATSPDGVYDSYAVGTEATATLIDIAANSLWPLSTVGVDNIYTDYSEYNHIVGNEVYQSGLFNVTLNTGSQWDTTKTSLIDTLSINSGSVVNVADSTLVSDTIGLTGGSALNINEDGHVA
;
A
#
# COMPACT_ATOMS: atom_id res chain seq x y z
N MET A 1 5.52 -24.52 13.57
CA MET A 1 4.14 -24.71 14.07
C MET A 1 3.80 -23.65 15.09
N HIS A 2 3.43 -22.46 14.62
CA HIS A 2 2.91 -21.39 15.47
C HIS A 2 1.47 -21.72 15.90
N SER A 3 1.15 -21.42 17.16
CA SER A 3 -0.13 -21.75 17.79
C SER A 3 -1.17 -20.71 17.38
N TRP A 4 -2.07 -21.13 16.48
CA TRP A 4 -3.12 -20.30 15.88
C TRP A 4 -4.11 -19.71 16.90
N LYS A 5 -4.15 -18.37 16.98
CA LYS A 5 -5.38 -17.65 17.29
C LYS A 5 -6.18 -17.50 16.00
N LYS A 6 -7.50 -17.68 16.09
CA LYS A 6 -8.39 -17.66 14.93
C LYS A 6 -8.38 -16.27 14.29
N LYS A 7 -7.83 -16.16 13.08
CA LYS A 7 -8.13 -15.05 12.16
C LYS A 7 -9.67 -14.89 12.16
N LEU A 8 -10.17 -13.75 12.63
CA LEU A 8 -11.60 -13.51 12.76
C LEU A 8 -12.15 -13.33 11.35
N VAL A 9 -12.58 -14.41 10.71
CA VAL A 9 -13.27 -14.34 9.41
C VAL A 9 -14.65 -13.72 9.65
N VAL A 10 -14.71 -12.38 9.63
CA VAL A 10 -15.97 -11.64 9.71
C VAL A 10 -16.49 -11.49 8.29
N SER A 11 -17.69 -12.00 8.03
CA SER A 11 -18.32 -11.93 6.72
C SER A 11 -18.49 -10.48 6.25
N GLN A 12 -18.16 -10.22 4.99
CA GLN A 12 -18.18 -8.94 4.25
C GLN A 12 -19.47 -8.09 4.39
N LEU A 13 -20.54 -8.60 4.98
CA LEU A 13 -21.82 -7.88 5.15
C LEU A 13 -22.09 -7.36 6.57
N ALA A 14 -21.23 -7.65 7.55
CA ALA A 14 -21.47 -7.32 8.97
C ALA A 14 -20.56 -6.19 9.54
N LEU A 15 -19.61 -5.68 8.75
CA LEU A 15 -18.50 -4.83 9.23
C LEU A 15 -18.77 -3.30 9.20
N ALA A 16 -20.03 -2.88 9.33
CA ALA A 16 -20.36 -1.45 9.41
C ALA A 16 -20.91 -1.00 10.78
N CYS A 17 -21.16 -1.90 11.74
CA CYS A 17 -21.89 -1.50 12.95
C CYS A 17 -21.48 -2.13 14.29
N THR A 18 -20.53 -3.09 14.38
CA THR A 18 -20.39 -3.81 15.66
C THR A 18 -19.00 -4.35 16.00
N LEU A 19 -17.99 -3.50 16.15
CA LEU A 19 -16.82 -3.84 16.98
C LEU A 19 -16.36 -2.60 17.78
N ALA A 20 -17.22 -2.18 18.70
CA ALA A 20 -16.76 -1.53 19.91
C ALA A 20 -16.92 -2.53 21.05
N ILE A 21 -16.01 -2.46 22.02
CA ILE A 21 -16.04 -3.07 23.36
C ILE A 21 -15.16 -4.33 23.48
N THR A 22 -13.86 -4.10 23.75
CA THR A 22 -13.21 -4.64 24.96
C THR A 22 -12.24 -3.60 25.54
N SER A 23 -12.21 -3.52 26.87
CA SER A 23 -11.59 -2.48 27.68
C SER A 23 -10.06 -2.60 27.73
N GLN A 24 -9.34 -1.60 27.22
CA GLN A 24 -7.99 -1.34 27.74
C GLN A 24 -8.12 -0.94 29.22
N ALA A 25 -7.19 -1.39 30.07
CA ALA A 25 -7.22 -1.17 31.51
C ALA A 25 -7.27 0.32 31.92
N ASN A 26 -6.91 1.23 30.99
CA ASN A 26 -6.81 2.68 31.18
C ASN A 26 -7.75 3.50 30.28
N ALA A 27 -8.83 2.90 29.75
CA ALA A 27 -9.78 3.58 28.87
C ALA A 27 -10.33 4.91 29.45
N THR A 28 -10.38 5.10 30.78
CA THR A 28 -10.84 6.36 31.38
C THR A 28 -9.78 7.44 31.55
N THR A 29 -8.49 7.08 31.59
CA THR A 29 -7.40 8.07 31.76
C THR A 29 -6.84 8.55 30.43
N ASN A 30 -6.94 7.71 29.40
CA ASN A 30 -6.30 7.92 28.09
C ASN A 30 -7.37 8.20 27.00
N ASP A 31 -8.63 8.36 27.40
CA ASP A 31 -9.71 8.79 26.51
C ASP A 31 -9.61 10.29 26.25
N ILE A 32 -9.33 10.62 24.99
CA ILE A 32 -9.18 11.98 24.48
C ILE A 32 -10.50 12.54 23.91
N SER A 33 -11.62 11.83 24.10
CA SER A 33 -12.90 12.22 23.52
C SER A 33 -13.33 13.62 23.95
N GLY A 34 -13.77 14.44 22.99
CA GLY A 34 -14.19 15.82 23.24
C GLY A 34 -13.05 16.82 23.38
N THR A 35 -11.80 16.43 23.14
CA THR A 35 -10.63 17.30 23.33
C THR A 35 -9.93 17.64 22.00
N THR A 36 -9.02 18.61 22.06
CA THR A 36 -7.95 18.76 21.08
C THR A 36 -6.69 18.15 21.66
N TYR A 37 -6.08 17.21 20.93
CA TYR A 37 -4.94 16.43 21.37
C TYR A 37 -3.79 16.59 20.37
N ASN A 38 -2.57 16.79 20.85
CA ASN A 38 -1.39 16.79 20.00
C ASN A 38 -0.61 15.54 20.34
N THR A 39 -0.08 14.86 19.33
CA THR A 39 0.70 13.65 19.58
C THR A 39 2.17 13.99 19.85
N PHE A 40 2.61 15.22 19.63
CA PHE A 40 3.97 15.68 19.89
C PHE A 40 4.00 16.85 20.87
N HIS A 41 4.96 16.81 21.78
CA HIS A 41 5.18 17.80 22.84
C HIS A 41 6.66 18.05 23.05
N HIS A 42 7.04 19.28 23.40
CA HIS A 42 8.41 19.59 23.85
C HIS A 42 8.43 19.63 25.37
N TYR A 43 9.41 18.97 25.97
CA TYR A 43 9.70 19.09 27.39
C TYR A 43 11.12 19.59 27.61
N ASN A 44 11.29 20.38 28.67
CA ASN A 44 12.58 20.85 29.16
C ASN A 44 12.43 21.21 30.65
N ASP A 45 12.43 20.19 31.52
CA ASP A 45 12.24 20.38 32.95
C ASP A 45 13.12 19.47 33.82
N ALA A 46 12.86 19.42 35.13
CA ALA A 46 13.68 18.63 36.06
C ALA A 46 13.47 17.10 35.91
N THR A 47 12.42 16.69 35.22
CA THR A 47 11.98 15.29 35.03
C THR A 47 12.29 14.79 33.63
N TYR A 48 12.21 15.67 32.63
CA TYR A 48 12.38 15.35 31.21
C TYR A 48 13.60 16.06 30.62
N ALA A 49 14.33 15.35 29.75
CA ALA A 49 15.41 15.95 28.97
C ALA A 49 14.82 16.97 27.98
N ASP A 50 15.66 17.90 27.54
CA ASP A 50 15.29 18.90 26.54
C ASP A 50 15.15 18.25 25.16
N ASP A 51 13.93 17.85 24.81
CA ASP A 51 13.63 17.17 23.55
C ASP A 51 12.14 17.18 23.20
N VAL A 52 11.81 16.65 22.02
CA VAL A 52 10.45 16.32 21.60
C VAL A 52 10.09 14.92 22.10
N TYR A 53 8.87 14.81 22.56
CA TYR A 53 8.24 13.61 23.08
C TYR A 53 6.99 13.35 22.27
N TYR A 54 6.64 12.09 22.13
CA TYR A 54 5.45 11.65 21.44
C TYR A 54 4.52 10.98 22.44
N ASP A 55 3.27 11.42 22.46
CA ASP A 55 2.21 10.92 23.31
C ASP A 55 1.19 10.23 22.38
N GLY A 56 1.42 8.95 22.05
CA GLY A 56 0.57 8.15 21.17
C GLY A 56 0.13 6.84 21.80
N TYR A 57 -0.17 5.80 20.99
CA TYR A 57 -0.45 4.47 21.55
C TYR A 57 0.77 3.81 22.22
N VAL A 58 1.97 4.35 21.99
CA VAL A 58 3.17 4.19 22.82
C VAL A 58 3.87 5.53 22.83
N GLY A 59 4.48 5.89 23.95
CA GLY A 59 5.16 7.18 24.05
C GLY A 59 6.60 7.11 23.56
N TRP A 60 6.98 7.96 22.60
CA TRP A 60 8.40 8.14 22.24
C TRP A 60 9.03 9.15 23.20
N ASN A 61 10.22 8.79 23.71
CA ASN A 61 10.88 9.40 24.88
C ASN A 61 10.08 9.28 26.20
N ASN A 62 9.01 8.47 26.26
CA ASN A 62 8.25 8.24 27.48
C ASN A 62 8.85 7.07 28.28
N TYR A 63 9.64 7.35 29.33
CA TYR A 63 10.38 6.32 30.10
C TYR A 63 9.62 5.77 31.34
N ALA A 64 8.31 5.98 31.45
CA ALA A 64 7.53 5.44 32.56
C ALA A 64 7.35 3.92 32.44
N THR A 65 7.25 3.20 33.56
CA THR A 65 7.05 1.74 33.57
C THR A 65 5.78 1.28 32.81
N ASP A 66 4.83 2.19 32.58
CA ASP A 66 3.57 1.94 31.85
C ASP A 66 3.63 2.35 30.36
N SER A 67 4.68 3.03 29.89
CA SER A 67 4.77 3.57 28.51
C SER A 67 4.91 2.49 27.43
N TYR A 68 5.34 1.29 27.84
CA TYR A 68 5.59 0.17 26.94
C TYR A 68 4.29 -0.62 26.61
N TYR A 69 3.27 -0.57 27.47
CA TYR A 69 2.06 -1.39 27.33
C TYR A 69 0.74 -0.61 27.40
N ASN A 70 0.74 0.62 27.93
CA ASN A 70 -0.44 1.46 28.06
C ASN A 70 -0.21 2.78 27.32
N GLY A 71 -0.65 2.85 26.07
CA GLY A 71 -0.58 4.06 25.27
C GLY A 71 -1.27 5.27 25.88
N ASP A 72 -0.79 6.46 25.60
CA ASP A 72 -1.34 7.75 26.05
C ASP A 72 -2.70 8.07 25.40
N ILE A 73 -3.11 7.29 24.39
CA ILE A 73 -4.41 7.39 23.69
C ILE A 73 -5.18 6.07 23.83
N TYR A 74 -6.51 6.15 23.98
CA TYR A 74 -7.44 5.02 23.89
C TYR A 74 -7.86 4.74 22.42
N PRO A 75 -7.91 3.47 21.93
CA PRO A 75 -8.20 3.11 20.52
C PRO A 75 -9.59 3.45 20.01
N VAL A 76 -10.43 4.07 20.83
CA VAL A 76 -11.73 4.60 20.40
C VAL A 76 -11.70 6.11 20.59
N ILE A 77 -11.31 6.81 19.53
CA ILE A 77 -11.24 8.26 19.47
C ILE A 77 -12.61 8.77 19.02
N ASN A 78 -13.29 9.55 19.86
CA ASN A 78 -14.63 10.03 19.57
C ASN A 78 -14.79 11.52 19.83
N ASN A 79 -15.28 12.27 18.84
CA ASN A 79 -15.51 13.71 18.96
C ASN A 79 -14.23 14.48 19.38
N ALA A 80 -13.08 14.10 18.84
CA ALA A 80 -11.79 14.71 19.15
C ALA A 80 -11.18 15.38 17.90
N ARG A 81 -10.26 16.33 18.14
CA ARG A 81 -9.37 16.87 17.12
C ARG A 81 -7.93 16.48 17.46
N VAL A 82 -7.32 15.62 16.66
CA VAL A 82 -5.92 15.20 16.87
C VAL A 82 -5.04 15.91 15.87
N ASN A 83 -3.88 16.43 16.30
CA ASN A 83 -2.83 16.93 15.41
C ASN A 83 -1.57 16.09 15.62
N GLY A 84 -1.07 15.48 14.55
CA GLY A 84 0.11 14.64 14.57
C GLY A 84 -0.14 13.23 14.03
N VAL A 85 0.68 12.29 14.49
CA VAL A 85 0.74 10.92 13.98
C VAL A 85 0.14 9.96 14.99
N ILE A 86 -0.65 8.99 14.54
CA ILE A 86 -1.21 7.92 15.36
C ILE A 86 -0.60 6.61 14.89
N SER A 87 0.38 6.09 15.64
CA SER A 87 1.00 4.78 15.34
C SER A 87 0.20 3.62 15.93
N THR A 88 -0.12 2.62 15.10
CA THR A 88 -0.78 1.36 15.50
C THR A 88 0.21 0.26 15.90
N TYR A 89 1.53 0.50 15.83
CA TYR A 89 2.58 -0.52 15.95
C TYR A 89 2.43 -1.44 17.20
N TYR A 90 1.94 -0.88 18.31
CA TYR A 90 1.77 -1.56 19.59
C TYR A 90 0.31 -1.71 20.05
N LEU A 91 -0.68 -1.46 19.18
CA LEU A 91 -2.09 -1.72 19.52
C LEU A 91 -2.30 -3.19 19.89
N ASP A 92 -1.57 -4.08 19.22
CA ASP A 92 -1.41 -5.49 19.58
C ASP A 92 0.07 -5.88 19.40
N ASP A 93 0.80 -5.91 20.52
CA ASP A 93 2.25 -6.19 20.57
C ASP A 93 2.57 -7.68 20.70
N GLY A 94 1.53 -8.50 20.84
CA GLY A 94 1.60 -9.93 20.99
C GLY A 94 2.16 -10.50 22.29
N VAL A 95 2.48 -9.64 23.26
CA VAL A 95 2.91 -10.09 24.57
C VAL A 95 1.69 -10.66 25.31
N THR A 96 1.85 -11.80 25.98
CA THR A 96 0.73 -12.49 26.68
C THR A 96 0.00 -11.65 27.74
N THR A 97 0.61 -10.54 28.19
CA THR A 97 0.02 -9.57 29.12
C THR A 97 -0.79 -8.48 28.42
N ASN A 98 -0.58 -8.28 27.11
CA ASN A 98 -1.37 -7.40 26.29
C ASN A 98 -2.65 -8.14 25.85
N THR A 99 -3.80 -7.53 26.12
CA THR A 99 -5.12 -8.07 25.77
C THR A 99 -5.91 -7.07 24.93
N ASN A 100 -5.23 -6.04 24.43
CA ASN A 100 -5.80 -5.06 23.54
C ASN A 100 -6.16 -5.74 22.23
N ALA A 101 -7.26 -5.31 21.61
CA ALA A 101 -7.58 -5.74 20.26
C ALA A 101 -6.70 -4.95 19.27
N ASN A 102 -6.24 -5.58 18.19
CA ASN A 102 -5.65 -4.88 17.05
C ASN A 102 -6.72 -4.10 16.29
N SER A 103 -7.24 -3.04 16.90
CA SER A 103 -8.35 -2.25 16.36
C SER A 103 -8.25 -0.78 16.76
N LEU A 104 -8.55 0.11 15.82
CA LEU A 104 -8.60 1.55 16.00
C LEU A 104 -9.91 2.08 15.41
N THR A 105 -10.66 2.86 16.19
CA THR A 105 -11.89 3.51 15.76
C THR A 105 -11.77 5.02 15.92
N ILE A 106 -11.92 5.73 14.81
CA ILE A 106 -12.02 7.18 14.72
C ILE A 106 -13.48 7.52 14.42
N LYS A 107 -14.15 8.22 15.34
CA LYS A 107 -15.58 8.53 15.22
C LYS A 107 -15.85 10.01 15.47
N ASN A 108 -16.66 10.66 14.63
CA ASN A 108 -17.01 12.08 14.78
C ASN A 108 -15.78 13.00 14.98
N SER A 109 -14.61 12.63 14.44
CA SER A 109 -13.33 13.25 14.80
C SER A 109 -12.63 13.81 13.58
N THR A 110 -11.65 14.68 13.82
CA THR A 110 -10.73 15.16 12.80
C THR A 110 -9.32 14.82 13.22
N ILE A 111 -8.61 14.09 12.38
CA ILE A 111 -7.18 13.82 12.51
C ILE A 111 -6.48 14.69 11.48
N HIS A 112 -5.64 15.60 11.93
CA HIS A 112 -4.72 16.38 11.11
C HIS A 112 -3.36 15.70 11.19
N GLY A 113 -3.05 14.88 10.20
CA GLY A 113 -1.84 14.07 10.09
C GLY A 113 -2.13 12.65 9.65
N MET A 114 -1.54 11.69 10.34
CA MET A 114 -1.39 10.35 9.80
C MET A 114 -1.79 9.29 10.80
N ILE A 115 -2.39 8.20 10.31
CA ILE A 115 -2.41 6.91 10.98
C ILE A 115 -1.34 6.04 10.33
N THR A 116 -0.37 5.58 11.10
CA THR A 116 0.70 4.71 10.59
C THR A 116 0.79 3.42 11.37
N SER A 117 1.32 2.35 10.78
CA SER A 117 1.77 1.20 11.57
C SER A 117 3.25 1.27 11.92
N ALA A 118 4.00 2.23 11.38
CA ALA A 118 5.41 2.41 11.69
C ALA A 118 5.63 2.70 13.18
N CYS A 119 6.74 2.19 13.70
CA CYS A 119 7.24 2.63 15.00
C CYS A 119 7.80 4.06 14.86
N LEU A 120 7.45 4.96 15.79
CA LEU A 120 7.94 6.34 15.74
C LEU A 120 9.36 6.52 16.32
N GLU A 121 10.03 5.42 16.64
CA GLU A 121 11.38 5.45 17.14
C GLU A 121 12.36 4.80 16.16
N GLY A 122 13.59 5.30 16.09
CA GLY A 122 14.67 4.65 15.33
C GLY A 122 15.43 3.57 16.11
N THR A 123 15.26 3.43 17.44
CA THR A 123 16.19 2.64 18.28
C THR A 123 15.61 1.71 19.36
N ASP A 124 14.53 2.09 20.07
CA ASP A 124 13.91 1.29 21.16
C ASP A 124 12.57 0.63 20.74
N CYS A 125 12.32 0.49 19.43
CA CYS A 125 11.30 -0.40 18.91
C CYS A 125 11.68 -1.85 19.25
N VAL A 126 11.19 -2.35 20.38
CA VAL A 126 11.41 -3.75 20.74
C VAL A 126 10.56 -4.63 19.84
N ASN A 127 11.12 -5.78 19.46
CA ASN A 127 10.47 -6.77 18.60
C ASN A 127 9.05 -7.09 19.10
N ARG A 128 8.06 -6.92 18.22
CA ARG A 128 6.73 -7.52 18.36
C ARG A 128 6.90 -9.03 18.53
N ASP A 129 6.17 -9.65 19.45
CA ASP A 129 6.28 -11.11 19.60
C ASP A 129 5.70 -11.79 18.35
N THR A 130 6.40 -12.81 17.85
CA THR A 130 6.14 -13.51 16.58
C THR A 130 4.70 -13.99 16.37
N GLY A 131 3.90 -14.10 17.43
CA GLY A 131 2.53 -14.62 17.34
C GLY A 131 1.47 -13.64 16.83
N TYR A 132 1.65 -12.33 17.02
CA TYR A 132 0.59 -11.33 16.77
C TYR A 132 0.97 -10.25 15.76
N VAL A 133 2.18 -10.31 15.20
CA VAL A 133 2.55 -9.54 13.99
C VAL A 133 1.56 -9.84 12.85
N TYR A 134 1.00 -11.05 12.85
CA TYR A 134 0.04 -11.57 11.87
C TYR A 134 -1.43 -11.23 12.14
N ASP A 135 -1.75 -10.48 13.20
CA ASP A 135 -3.15 -10.13 13.48
C ASP A 135 -3.58 -8.93 12.63
N ARG A 136 -4.70 -9.09 11.91
CA ARG A 136 -5.23 -8.07 11.01
C ARG A 136 -5.78 -6.87 11.80
N LEU A 137 -5.37 -5.66 11.42
CA LEU A 137 -5.86 -4.41 12.02
C LEU A 137 -7.31 -4.14 11.59
N ALA A 138 -8.22 -4.01 12.55
CA ALA A 138 -9.55 -3.47 12.30
C ALA A 138 -9.55 -1.95 12.47
N LEU A 139 -9.48 -1.21 11.35
CA LEU A 139 -9.47 0.27 11.34
C LEU A 139 -10.83 0.81 10.88
N THR A 140 -11.47 1.65 11.69
CA THR A 140 -12.75 2.29 11.36
C THR A 140 -12.64 3.80 11.39
N VAL A 141 -13.06 4.46 10.30
CA VAL A 141 -13.19 5.91 10.15
C VAL A 141 -14.67 6.22 9.93
N ASP A 142 -15.37 6.66 10.97
CA ASP A 142 -16.82 6.83 11.00
C ASP A 142 -17.20 8.31 11.21
N ASN A 143 -17.84 8.93 10.23
CA ASN A 143 -18.19 10.36 10.25
C ASN A 143 -17.01 11.23 10.67
N SER A 144 -15.85 10.96 10.08
CA SER A 144 -14.57 11.55 10.50
C SER A 144 -13.74 11.98 9.30
N THR A 145 -12.83 12.92 9.54
CA THR A 145 -11.88 13.40 8.55
C THR A 145 -10.48 13.02 9.00
N ILE A 146 -9.69 12.42 8.11
CA ILE A 146 -8.24 12.28 8.25
C ILE A 146 -7.66 13.03 7.07
N ASP A 147 -7.10 14.20 7.34
CA ASP A 147 -6.29 14.92 6.37
C ASP A 147 -4.82 14.72 6.71
N ASP A 148 -3.98 14.74 5.70
CA ASP A 148 -2.55 14.49 5.74
C ASP A 148 -1.72 15.78 5.85
N ASN A 149 -2.33 16.92 6.17
CA ASN A 149 -1.64 18.23 6.18
C ASN A 149 -0.67 18.43 7.38
N TYR A 150 -0.43 17.43 8.23
CA TYR A 150 0.48 17.57 9.36
C TYR A 150 1.84 17.01 8.99
N GLU A 151 2.68 17.91 8.48
CA GLU A 151 3.98 17.56 7.89
C GLU A 151 5.15 17.69 8.88
N HIS A 152 5.02 18.60 9.85
CA HIS A 152 6.08 18.90 10.81
C HIS A 152 5.49 19.26 12.18
N TYR A 153 6.11 18.75 13.25
CA TYR A 153 6.05 19.38 14.55
C TYR A 153 7.14 20.45 14.64
N THR A 154 6.80 21.66 15.06
CA THR A 154 7.79 22.72 15.31
C THR A 154 7.57 23.36 16.68
N TYR A 155 8.60 23.34 17.49
CA TYR A 155 8.67 24.07 18.74
C TYR A 155 9.65 25.24 18.61
N ASN A 156 9.19 26.45 18.96
CA ASN A 156 9.99 27.68 18.96
C ASN A 156 9.90 28.34 20.34
N GLY A 157 10.84 27.98 21.21
CA GLY A 157 10.97 28.48 22.56
C GLY A 157 12.17 29.39 22.77
N THR A 158 12.41 29.71 24.03
CA THR A 158 13.63 30.40 24.48
C THR A 158 14.07 29.80 25.79
N TYR A 159 15.35 29.47 25.91
CA TYR A 159 15.95 29.07 27.17
C TYR A 159 15.89 30.20 28.21
N THR A 160 16.09 29.84 29.47
CA THR A 160 16.06 30.80 30.59
C THR A 160 17.13 31.89 30.46
N ASP A 161 18.23 31.63 29.73
CA ASP A 161 19.29 32.59 29.45
C ASP A 161 19.01 33.51 28.24
N GLY A 162 17.86 33.34 27.59
CA GLY A 162 17.41 34.13 26.45
C GLY A 162 17.92 33.65 25.09
N THR A 163 18.64 32.52 25.03
CA THR A 163 18.98 31.89 23.75
C THR A 163 17.78 31.15 23.15
N ALA A 164 17.78 30.97 21.83
CA ALA A 164 16.69 30.28 21.14
C ALA A 164 16.72 28.77 21.43
N ASP A 165 15.54 28.21 21.67
CA ASP A 165 15.30 26.79 21.87
C ASP A 165 14.37 26.34 20.72
N THR A 166 14.84 25.44 19.86
CA THR A 166 14.13 25.11 18.62
C THR A 166 14.25 23.63 18.33
N HIS A 167 13.10 22.98 18.17
CA HIS A 167 13.01 21.56 17.84
C HIS A 167 12.05 21.37 16.68
N VAL A 168 12.39 20.46 15.77
CA VAL A 168 11.57 20.08 14.62
C VAL A 168 11.54 18.57 14.53
N VAL A 169 10.35 18.01 14.30
CA VAL A 169 10.17 16.61 13.92
C VAL A 169 9.43 16.60 12.59
N ASP A 170 10.09 16.07 11.58
CA ASP A 170 9.53 15.91 10.24
C ASP A 170 8.78 14.58 10.16
N VAL A 171 7.54 14.61 9.69
CA VAL A 171 6.69 13.43 9.53
C VAL A 171 6.11 13.29 8.12
N TYR A 172 6.31 14.27 7.24
CA TYR A 172 5.85 14.24 5.85
C TYR A 172 6.35 13.01 5.05
N GLY A 173 7.53 12.49 5.38
CA GLY A 173 8.12 11.32 4.70
C GLY A 173 7.53 9.98 5.16
N MET A 174 6.58 9.98 6.10
CA MET A 174 6.03 8.75 6.67
C MET A 174 4.89 8.13 5.86
N GLY A 175 4.41 8.81 4.81
CA GLY A 175 3.35 8.34 3.92
C GLY A 175 2.15 9.29 3.83
N THR A 176 0.98 8.75 3.47
CA THR A 176 -0.30 9.47 3.34
C THR A 176 -1.13 9.41 4.64
N ALA A 177 -2.37 9.91 4.65
CA ALA A 177 -3.25 9.91 5.82
C ALA A 177 -3.37 8.55 6.53
N ILE A 178 -3.33 7.44 5.78
CA ILE A 178 -3.27 6.09 6.34
C ILE A 178 -2.11 5.35 5.67
N THR A 179 -1.07 4.99 6.42
CA THR A 179 0.10 4.26 5.92
C THR A 179 0.39 3.02 6.75
N LEU A 180 0.15 1.82 6.21
CA LEU A 180 0.19 0.58 6.99
C LEU A 180 1.04 -0.50 6.30
N ASP A 181 1.91 -1.15 7.07
CA ASP A 181 2.73 -2.32 6.71
C ASP A 181 2.18 -3.65 7.27
N GLN A 182 0.95 -3.64 7.77
CA GLN A 182 0.25 -4.81 8.31
C GLN A 182 -1.08 -5.03 7.59
N GLU A 183 -1.57 -6.28 7.57
CA GLU A 183 -2.89 -6.61 7.06
C GLU A 183 -3.99 -5.75 7.71
N VAL A 184 -4.92 -5.22 6.92
CA VAL A 184 -5.98 -4.33 7.42
C VAL A 184 -7.38 -4.71 6.92
N ASP A 185 -8.37 -4.58 7.81
CA ASP A 185 -9.78 -4.42 7.48
C ASP A 185 -10.19 -2.97 7.77
N LEU A 186 -10.09 -2.12 6.74
CA LEU A 186 -10.39 -0.69 6.79
C LEU A 186 -11.84 -0.42 6.42
N SER A 187 -12.55 0.32 7.26
CA SER A 187 -13.94 0.73 7.08
C SER A 187 -14.08 2.24 7.16
N ILE A 188 -14.38 2.90 6.05
CA ILE A 188 -14.57 4.34 5.92
C ILE A 188 -16.06 4.59 5.66
N VAL A 189 -16.78 5.12 6.65
CA VAL A 189 -18.25 5.13 6.65
C VAL A 189 -18.85 6.46 7.11
N ASN A 190 -20.12 6.69 6.77
CA ASN A 190 -20.97 7.76 7.30
C ASN A 190 -20.42 9.17 7.04
N ASN A 191 -20.18 9.53 5.78
CA ASN A 191 -19.62 10.83 5.38
C ASN A 191 -18.22 11.06 5.96
N SER A 192 -17.40 10.01 5.93
CA SER A 192 -15.97 10.11 6.23
C SER A 192 -15.18 10.57 5.01
N HIS A 193 -13.98 11.05 5.30
CA HIS A 193 -13.14 11.81 4.39
C HIS A 193 -11.67 11.46 4.69
N VAL A 194 -10.96 10.82 3.75
CA VAL A 194 -9.57 10.36 3.95
C VAL A 194 -8.68 10.77 2.77
N ALA A 195 -7.50 11.32 3.07
CA ALA A 195 -6.53 11.83 2.10
C ALA A 195 -5.36 10.85 1.87
N GLY A 196 -5.54 9.92 0.94
CA GLY A 196 -4.55 8.89 0.63
C GLY A 196 -4.54 7.71 1.60
N ILE A 197 -4.29 6.53 1.03
CA ILE A 197 -4.14 5.27 1.73
C ILE A 197 -2.96 4.52 1.09
N THR A 198 -1.94 4.19 1.88
CA THR A 198 -0.77 3.42 1.44
C THR A 198 -0.68 2.13 2.25
N LEU A 199 -0.73 0.99 1.59
CA LEU A 199 -0.61 -0.33 2.20
C LEU A 199 0.63 -1.03 1.65
N THR A 200 1.57 -1.40 2.50
CA THR A 200 2.75 -2.18 2.15
C THR A 200 2.68 -3.55 2.81
N GLN A 201 3.28 -4.56 2.19
CA GLN A 201 3.48 -5.85 2.83
C GLN A 201 4.71 -5.79 3.74
N GLY A 202 4.51 -5.69 5.06
CA GLY A 202 5.59 -5.54 6.04
C GLY A 202 6.11 -6.83 6.65
N TYR A 203 5.51 -7.98 6.32
CA TYR A 203 5.95 -9.30 6.77
C TYR A 203 5.48 -10.40 5.82
N GLU A 204 6.03 -11.58 6.02
CA GLU A 204 5.78 -12.75 5.18
C GLU A 204 5.48 -14.02 5.99
N TRP A 205 5.02 -15.04 5.29
CA TRP A 205 4.97 -16.41 5.76
C TRP A 205 5.91 -17.28 4.92
N GLU A 206 7.14 -17.40 5.40
CA GLU A 206 8.20 -18.14 4.72
C GLU A 206 7.75 -19.54 4.29
N ASP A 207 7.97 -19.87 3.03
CA ASP A 207 8.02 -21.23 2.53
C ASP A 207 9.47 -21.56 2.11
N ILE A 208 9.92 -22.78 2.41
CA ILE A 208 11.36 -23.10 2.33
C ILE A 208 11.74 -23.69 0.96
N ASP A 209 10.75 -24.12 0.18
CA ASP A 209 10.96 -24.97 -0.98
C ASP A 209 10.07 -24.49 -2.14
N ASP A 210 10.69 -24.20 -3.29
CA ASP A 210 10.02 -23.79 -4.54
C ASP A 210 9.64 -24.99 -5.46
N ASN A 211 9.02 -24.71 -6.61
CA ASN A 211 8.69 -25.74 -7.61
C ASN A 211 9.89 -26.49 -8.23
N THR A 212 11.14 -26.07 -7.98
CA THR A 212 12.35 -26.75 -8.50
C THR A 212 12.69 -27.99 -7.69
N VAL A 213 12.08 -28.17 -6.52
CA VAL A 213 12.25 -29.36 -5.67
C VAL A 213 10.92 -30.07 -5.40
N SER A 214 11.00 -31.39 -5.15
CA SER A 214 9.81 -32.24 -4.99
C SER A 214 8.94 -31.93 -3.77
N THR A 215 9.45 -31.14 -2.84
CA THR A 215 8.79 -30.72 -1.61
C THR A 215 8.18 -29.34 -1.70
N GLY A 216 8.48 -28.57 -2.76
CA GLY A 216 8.04 -27.20 -2.84
C GLY A 216 6.62 -27.02 -3.32
N VAL A 217 5.98 -26.03 -2.70
CA VAL A 217 4.56 -25.74 -2.78
C VAL A 217 4.38 -24.26 -2.51
N ASN A 218 3.47 -23.60 -3.22
CA ASN A 218 3.11 -22.21 -2.90
C ASN A 218 2.70 -22.08 -1.41
N SER A 219 3.10 -20.98 -0.79
CA SER A 219 2.54 -20.54 0.47
C SER A 219 1.01 -20.54 0.42
N SER A 220 0.40 -21.14 1.45
CA SER A 220 -1.06 -21.14 1.58
C SER A 220 -1.62 -19.88 2.24
N GLU A 221 -0.73 -19.03 2.74
CA GLU A 221 -1.09 -17.77 3.39
C GLU A 221 -1.15 -16.65 2.35
N VAL A 222 -1.90 -15.61 2.68
CA VAL A 222 -2.11 -14.46 1.81
C VAL A 222 -2.15 -13.23 2.71
N PHE A 223 -1.39 -12.20 2.35
CA PHE A 223 -1.43 -10.89 2.99
C PHE A 223 -2.67 -10.14 2.50
N ASN A 224 -3.74 -10.17 3.30
CA ASN A 224 -5.05 -9.68 2.91
C ASN A 224 -5.32 -8.27 3.42
N ASN A 225 -5.68 -7.39 2.48
CA ASN A 225 -6.18 -6.06 2.77
C ASN A 225 -7.61 -5.89 2.26
N THR A 226 -8.49 -5.33 3.09
CA THR A 226 -9.83 -4.93 2.70
C THR A 226 -10.04 -3.46 3.00
N ILE A 227 -10.42 -2.67 1.98
CA ILE A 227 -10.87 -1.29 2.13
C ILE A 227 -12.35 -1.23 1.76
N ASN A 228 -13.21 -0.85 2.70
CA ASN A 228 -14.63 -0.65 2.46
C ASN A 228 -14.99 0.83 2.67
N VAL A 229 -15.44 1.50 1.61
CA VAL A 229 -15.80 2.92 1.61
C VAL A 229 -17.30 3.05 1.34
N VAL A 230 -18.07 3.48 2.33
CA VAL A 230 -19.53 3.60 2.25
C VAL A 230 -19.98 5.01 2.59
N ASP A 231 -20.74 5.63 1.70
CA ASP A 231 -21.25 7.00 1.88
C ASP A 231 -20.12 8.00 2.20
N SER A 232 -18.93 7.82 1.63
CA SER A 232 -17.71 8.52 2.04
C SER A 232 -16.80 8.87 0.87
N THR A 233 -15.75 9.65 1.12
CA THR A 233 -14.80 10.11 0.10
C THR A 233 -13.38 9.72 0.46
N VAL A 234 -12.64 9.20 -0.53
CA VAL A 234 -11.19 9.03 -0.49
C VAL A 234 -10.58 9.89 -1.59
N THR A 235 -9.62 10.74 -1.25
CA THR A 235 -8.87 11.58 -2.19
C THR A 235 -7.41 11.14 -2.25
N SER A 236 -6.64 11.71 -3.18
CA SER A 236 -5.19 11.59 -3.12
C SER A 236 -4.63 12.24 -1.85
N GLY A 237 -3.45 11.77 -1.46
CA GLY A 237 -2.69 12.34 -0.35
C GLY A 237 -1.27 12.69 -0.80
N SER A 238 -0.55 13.40 0.06
CA SER A 238 0.83 13.79 -0.14
C SER A 238 1.78 12.68 0.34
N LEU A 239 2.79 12.38 -0.47
CA LEU A 239 3.92 11.52 -0.11
C LEU A 239 5.22 12.31 0.09
N SER A 240 5.14 13.65 -0.05
CA SER A 240 6.27 14.56 0.11
C SER A 240 5.82 15.85 0.80
N ASP A 241 6.78 16.63 1.31
CA ASP A 241 6.48 17.87 2.03
C ASP A 241 5.66 18.86 1.18
N GLU A 242 4.41 19.12 1.61
CA GLU A 242 3.47 20.06 0.98
C GLU A 242 3.99 21.51 0.91
N GLY A 243 4.96 21.87 1.78
CA GLY A 243 5.60 23.18 1.78
C GLY A 243 6.58 23.40 0.64
N THR A 244 7.03 22.34 -0.02
CA THR A 244 8.08 22.39 -1.05
C THR A 244 7.65 21.82 -2.39
N SER A 245 7.32 20.54 -2.45
CA SER A 245 6.99 19.82 -3.69
C SER A 245 5.71 18.99 -3.61
N GLY A 246 5.21 18.69 -2.42
CA GLY A 246 4.01 17.91 -2.20
C GLY A 246 2.73 18.67 -2.55
N TRP A 247 1.64 17.93 -2.68
CA TRP A 247 0.35 18.46 -3.06
C TRP A 247 -0.66 18.41 -1.91
N PHE A 248 -1.48 19.47 -1.82
CA PHE A 248 -2.51 19.61 -0.80
C PHE A 248 -3.72 18.70 -1.01
N GLY A 249 -3.61 17.48 -0.49
CA GLY A 249 -4.62 16.45 -0.33
C GLY A 249 -5.73 16.76 0.64
N ASN A 250 -6.39 17.91 0.58
CA ASN A 250 -7.59 18.03 1.40
C ASN A 250 -8.69 17.08 0.90
N THR A 251 -9.46 16.53 1.83
CA THR A 251 -10.46 15.47 1.61
C THR A 251 -11.65 15.80 0.70
N ASN A 252 -11.59 16.92 -0.03
CA ASN A 252 -12.55 17.35 -1.04
C ASN A 252 -11.90 17.76 -2.38
N ASN A 253 -10.57 17.77 -2.47
CA ASN A 253 -9.83 18.07 -3.68
C ASN A 253 -9.02 16.83 -4.07
N ALA A 254 -8.82 16.64 -5.36
CA ALA A 254 -7.77 15.78 -5.87
C ALA A 254 -6.71 16.66 -6.50
N SER A 255 -5.55 16.07 -6.76
CA SER A 255 -4.44 16.74 -7.44
C SER A 255 -4.84 17.29 -8.80
N ASP A 256 -3.95 18.11 -9.38
CA ASP A 256 -4.26 18.87 -10.58
C ASP A 256 -4.42 18.01 -11.85
N TYR A 257 -4.29 16.68 -11.75
CA TYR A 257 -4.35 15.68 -12.83
C TYR A 257 -3.78 16.23 -14.13
N SER A 258 -2.55 16.74 -14.06
CA SER A 258 -1.83 17.36 -15.18
C SER A 258 -1.51 16.41 -16.34
N GLY A 259 -2.10 15.21 -16.38
CA GLY A 259 -1.84 14.14 -17.34
C GLY A 259 -0.49 13.43 -17.14
N SER A 260 0.33 13.91 -16.18
CA SER A 260 1.60 13.28 -15.80
C SER A 260 1.40 12.34 -14.61
N TYR A 261 2.24 11.32 -14.51
CA TYR A 261 2.33 10.52 -13.29
C TYR A 261 3.08 11.30 -12.21
N THR A 262 2.46 11.37 -11.03
CA THR A 262 2.97 12.04 -9.83
C THR A 262 2.50 11.21 -8.64
N ALA A 263 3.33 11.13 -7.59
CA ALA A 263 2.98 10.42 -6.37
C ALA A 263 1.75 11.04 -5.68
N ASP A 264 1.59 12.35 -5.82
CA ASP A 264 0.52 13.19 -5.28
C ASP A 264 -0.88 12.93 -5.86
N ASP A 265 -0.96 12.20 -6.98
CA ASP A 265 -2.24 11.83 -7.59
C ASP A 265 -2.79 10.54 -6.98
N ILE A 266 -2.02 9.83 -6.16
CA ILE A 266 -2.37 8.50 -5.64
C ILE A 266 -3.34 8.64 -4.46
N ALA A 267 -4.53 8.06 -4.58
CA ALA A 267 -5.49 7.90 -3.49
C ALA A 267 -5.32 6.58 -2.74
N ILE A 268 -4.98 5.51 -3.46
CA ILE A 268 -4.78 4.19 -2.86
C ILE A 268 -3.55 3.55 -3.48
N ALA A 269 -2.55 3.22 -2.67
CA ALA A 269 -1.42 2.39 -3.05
C ALA A 269 -1.48 1.07 -2.27
N ALA A 270 -1.30 -0.05 -2.98
CA ALA A 270 -1.01 -1.35 -2.40
C ALA A 270 0.31 -1.85 -2.99
N ILE A 271 1.28 -2.17 -2.14
CA ILE A 271 2.66 -2.44 -2.53
C ILE A 271 3.06 -3.78 -1.92
N ALA A 272 3.13 -4.82 -2.77
CA ALA A 272 3.64 -6.13 -2.40
C ALA A 272 5.16 -6.06 -2.22
N HIS A 273 5.68 -6.89 -1.33
CA HIS A 273 7.11 -6.91 -1.03
C HIS A 273 7.80 -7.90 -1.96
N PRO A 274 8.84 -7.51 -2.74
CA PRO A 274 9.47 -8.38 -3.74
C PRO A 274 10.15 -9.64 -3.20
N TYR A 275 10.35 -9.71 -1.89
CA TYR A 275 10.99 -10.83 -1.20
C TYR A 275 10.05 -11.54 -0.22
N ALA A 276 8.74 -11.31 -0.30
CA ALA A 276 7.81 -12.03 0.56
C ALA A 276 7.43 -13.35 -0.11
N ASP A 277 7.48 -14.49 0.56
CA ASP A 277 7.05 -15.81 0.01
C ASP A 277 5.52 -15.98 -0.22
N ASN A 278 4.72 -14.96 0.10
CA ASN A 278 3.28 -15.07 0.02
C ASN A 278 2.65 -13.88 -0.70
N ALA A 279 1.61 -14.19 -1.46
CA ALA A 279 0.89 -13.17 -2.20
C ALA A 279 0.22 -12.11 -1.31
N MET A 280 0.17 -10.89 -1.83
CA MET A 280 -0.65 -9.78 -1.39
C MET A 280 -1.96 -9.74 -2.18
N GLN A 281 -3.09 -9.80 -1.47
CA GLN A 281 -4.41 -9.65 -2.07
C GLN A 281 -5.15 -8.48 -1.43
N THR A 282 -5.44 -7.45 -2.25
CA THR A 282 -6.10 -6.23 -1.79
C THR A 282 -7.45 -6.07 -2.45
N THR A 283 -8.51 -5.91 -1.64
CA THR A 283 -9.87 -5.64 -2.12
C THR A 283 -10.31 -4.24 -1.71
N VAL A 284 -10.78 -3.45 -2.66
CA VAL A 284 -11.37 -2.12 -2.43
C VAL A 284 -12.83 -2.13 -2.86
N ASN A 285 -13.75 -1.84 -1.94
CA ASN A 285 -15.18 -1.77 -2.20
C ASN A 285 -15.72 -0.37 -1.91
N LEU A 286 -16.27 0.27 -2.94
CA LEU A 286 -16.96 1.55 -2.82
C LEU A 286 -18.47 1.35 -2.98
N SER A 287 -19.26 2.01 -2.13
CA SER A 287 -20.73 2.00 -2.22
C SER A 287 -21.29 3.38 -1.89
N ASN A 288 -21.96 4.01 -2.87
CA ASN A 288 -22.43 5.40 -2.77
C ASN A 288 -21.30 6.36 -2.33
N SER A 289 -20.10 6.14 -2.85
CA SER A 289 -18.86 6.80 -2.41
C SER A 289 -18.12 7.45 -3.58
N THR A 290 -17.19 8.35 -3.27
CA THR A 290 -16.32 8.98 -4.27
C THR A 290 -14.86 8.63 -4.02
N LEU A 291 -14.17 8.21 -5.08
CA LEU A 291 -12.72 8.04 -5.12
C LEU A 291 -12.14 9.09 -6.08
N MET A 292 -11.24 9.93 -5.59
CA MET A 292 -10.59 10.96 -6.39
C MET A 292 -9.07 10.79 -6.26
N GLY A 293 -8.50 9.94 -7.10
CA GLY A 293 -7.07 9.69 -7.17
C GLY A 293 -6.79 8.45 -7.98
N ASP A 294 -5.54 8.27 -8.32
CA ASP A 294 -5.03 7.06 -8.91
C ASP A 294 -5.03 5.93 -7.88
N VAL A 295 -5.21 4.72 -8.38
CA VAL A 295 -5.09 3.50 -7.61
C VAL A 295 -3.88 2.75 -8.16
N VAL A 296 -2.88 2.54 -7.32
CA VAL A 296 -1.63 1.89 -7.67
C VAL A 296 -1.56 0.53 -7.00
N PHE A 297 -1.24 -0.50 -7.78
CA PHE A 297 -0.83 -1.80 -7.28
C PHE A 297 0.58 -2.12 -7.77
N SER A 298 1.51 -2.24 -6.83
CA SER A 298 2.89 -2.68 -7.11
C SER A 298 3.05 -4.14 -6.75
N SER A 299 3.55 -4.93 -7.71
CA SER A 299 3.86 -6.34 -7.50
C SER A 299 5.00 -6.79 -8.42
N ASN A 300 6.06 -7.29 -7.80
CA ASN A 300 7.11 -8.08 -8.45
C ASN A 300 6.77 -9.57 -8.49
N PHE A 301 5.54 -9.90 -8.09
CA PHE A 301 5.20 -11.16 -7.44
C PHE A 301 5.99 -11.37 -6.15
N ASP A 302 5.69 -12.47 -5.49
CA ASP A 302 6.23 -12.98 -4.25
C ASP A 302 7.55 -13.77 -4.52
N GLU A 303 8.24 -14.20 -3.46
CA GLU A 303 9.50 -14.94 -3.59
C GLU A 303 9.21 -16.29 -4.30
N ASN A 304 10.12 -16.70 -5.18
CA ASN A 304 9.98 -17.87 -6.08
C ASN A 304 9.20 -17.61 -7.39
N PHE A 305 8.89 -16.36 -7.74
CA PHE A 305 8.65 -16.00 -9.15
C PHE A 305 9.95 -15.97 -9.96
N PHE A 306 9.98 -16.70 -11.08
CA PHE A 306 11.14 -16.78 -11.95
C PHE A 306 10.85 -16.08 -13.29
N PRO A 307 11.19 -14.80 -13.48
CA PRO A 307 10.89 -14.06 -14.71
C PRO A 307 11.57 -14.69 -15.94
N ASN A 308 12.74 -15.31 -15.75
CA ASN A 308 13.46 -16.03 -16.80
C ASN A 308 13.06 -17.51 -16.94
N GLY A 309 12.11 -17.99 -16.14
CA GLY A 309 11.75 -19.41 -16.05
C GLY A 309 12.74 -20.24 -15.22
N ALA A 310 12.24 -21.37 -14.72
CA ALA A 310 12.96 -22.38 -13.97
C ALA A 310 12.58 -23.78 -14.47
N ASP A 311 13.44 -24.75 -14.22
CA ASP A 311 13.22 -26.19 -14.47
C ASP A 311 12.50 -26.79 -13.24
N SER A 312 11.28 -27.28 -13.43
CA SER A 312 10.49 -27.86 -12.35
C SER A 312 10.95 -29.28 -12.02
N TYR A 313 10.73 -29.72 -10.78
CA TYR A 313 11.05 -31.10 -10.40
C TYR A 313 10.22 -32.17 -11.15
N ARG A 314 9.22 -31.75 -11.94
CA ARG A 314 8.13 -32.61 -12.44
C ARG A 314 8.51 -33.44 -13.65
N ASP A 315 9.63 -33.13 -14.28
CA ASP A 315 10.19 -33.96 -15.34
C ASP A 315 11.67 -34.32 -15.11
N THR A 316 12.38 -34.65 -16.19
CA THR A 316 13.75 -35.20 -16.13
C THR A 316 14.67 -34.55 -17.16
N ASP A 317 14.19 -33.60 -17.93
CA ASP A 317 15.05 -32.80 -18.78
C ASP A 317 15.60 -31.62 -17.97
N ALA A 318 16.08 -30.58 -18.64
CA ALA A 318 16.61 -29.38 -17.98
C ALA A 318 16.01 -28.14 -18.62
N ASP A 319 14.88 -28.31 -19.31
CA ASP A 319 14.21 -27.25 -20.03
C ASP A 319 13.41 -26.42 -19.01
N LEU A 320 13.37 -25.10 -19.21
CA LEU A 320 12.63 -24.20 -18.32
C LEU A 320 11.13 -24.38 -18.61
N ASP A 321 10.39 -24.92 -17.66
CA ASP A 321 8.99 -25.33 -17.82
C ASP A 321 8.01 -24.63 -16.86
N THR A 322 8.53 -23.81 -15.93
CA THR A 322 7.73 -23.09 -14.92
C THR A 322 8.31 -21.71 -14.61
N ASN A 323 7.48 -20.79 -14.12
CA ASN A 323 7.89 -19.44 -13.68
C ASN A 323 7.69 -19.21 -12.18
N GLY A 324 7.61 -20.30 -11.41
CA GLY A 324 7.24 -20.22 -10.00
C GLY A 324 5.85 -20.77 -9.71
N TRP A 325 5.41 -20.61 -8.47
CA TRP A 325 4.03 -20.88 -8.04
C TRP A 325 3.19 -19.61 -7.89
N ASP A 326 3.79 -18.48 -8.20
CA ASP A 326 3.45 -17.21 -7.59
C ASP A 326 3.11 -16.18 -8.67
N GLY A 327 1.87 -16.27 -9.13
CA GLY A 327 1.22 -15.26 -9.96
C GLY A 327 -0.08 -14.81 -9.30
N THR A 328 -0.11 -14.75 -7.95
CA THR A 328 -1.39 -14.66 -7.20
C THR A 328 -1.59 -13.38 -6.41
N ASP A 329 -0.61 -12.47 -6.47
CA ASP A 329 -0.79 -11.07 -6.16
C ASP A 329 -1.97 -10.50 -6.96
N ARG A 330 -2.89 -9.81 -6.27
CA ARG A 330 -3.99 -9.15 -6.97
C ARG A 330 -4.60 -7.97 -6.23
N MET A 331 -5.07 -7.01 -7.02
CA MET A 331 -5.92 -5.92 -6.56
C MET A 331 -7.30 -5.98 -7.23
N ASP A 332 -8.35 -6.00 -6.41
CA ASP A 332 -9.74 -6.02 -6.86
C ASP A 332 -10.46 -4.74 -6.41
N VAL A 333 -10.82 -3.87 -7.36
CA VAL A 333 -11.56 -2.62 -7.10
C VAL A 333 -13.00 -2.75 -7.57
N THR A 334 -13.97 -2.56 -6.67
CA THR A 334 -15.41 -2.63 -6.98
C THR A 334 -16.13 -1.33 -6.61
N LEU A 335 -16.80 -0.73 -7.59
CA LEU A 335 -17.70 0.41 -7.42
C LEU A 335 -19.16 -0.05 -7.46
N ASN A 336 -19.94 0.29 -6.43
CA ASN A 336 -21.35 -0.06 -6.32
C ASN A 336 -22.21 1.17 -6.02
N ASN A 337 -23.51 1.03 -6.25
CA ASN A 337 -24.55 1.94 -5.78
C ASN A 337 -24.30 3.41 -6.15
N GLY A 338 -23.96 3.67 -7.42
CA GLY A 338 -23.70 5.01 -7.92
C GLY A 338 -22.38 5.62 -7.45
N SER A 339 -21.40 4.80 -7.05
CA SER A 339 -20.08 5.31 -6.67
C SER A 339 -19.37 5.90 -7.88
N LYS A 340 -18.50 6.88 -7.64
CA LYS A 340 -17.73 7.56 -8.67
C LYS A 340 -16.23 7.44 -8.41
N TRP A 341 -15.46 7.12 -9.44
CA TRP A 341 -14.01 7.21 -9.44
C TRP A 341 -13.53 8.17 -10.52
N VAL A 342 -12.62 9.07 -10.17
CA VAL A 342 -11.82 9.88 -11.10
C VAL A 342 -10.36 9.55 -10.82
N GLY A 343 -9.63 9.05 -11.82
CA GLY A 343 -8.24 8.62 -11.66
C GLY A 343 -7.84 7.47 -12.59
N ALA A 344 -6.59 7.04 -12.51
CA ALA A 344 -6.03 5.92 -13.26
C ALA A 344 -5.83 4.66 -12.41
N ALA A 345 -5.87 3.50 -13.05
CA ALA A 345 -5.55 2.21 -12.45
C ALA A 345 -4.15 1.79 -12.87
N MET A 346 -3.16 1.87 -11.99
CA MET A 346 -1.76 1.63 -12.33
C MET A 346 -1.27 0.31 -11.75
N SER A 347 -0.97 -0.65 -12.61
CA SER A 347 -0.10 -1.78 -12.23
C SER A 347 1.35 -1.41 -12.48
N VAL A 348 2.18 -1.59 -11.46
CA VAL A 348 3.63 -1.34 -11.48
C VAL A 348 4.37 -2.48 -10.78
N HIS A 349 5.70 -2.50 -10.90
CA HIS A 349 6.60 -3.34 -10.11
C HIS A 349 7.80 -2.50 -9.70
N MET A 350 8.47 -2.91 -8.64
CA MET A 350 9.72 -2.30 -8.24
C MET A 350 10.83 -2.75 -9.20
N THR A 351 11.79 -1.89 -9.46
CA THR A 351 12.99 -2.21 -10.24
C THR A 351 14.22 -1.86 -9.44
N ASP A 352 15.27 -2.66 -9.57
CA ASP A 352 16.61 -2.35 -9.07
C ASP A 352 17.40 -1.70 -10.21
N THR A 353 17.59 -0.39 -10.12
CA THR A 353 18.28 0.41 -11.14
C THR A 353 19.80 0.50 -10.94
N GLY A 354 20.33 -0.17 -9.92
CA GLY A 354 21.75 -0.24 -9.59
C GLY A 354 22.10 0.54 -8.31
N THR A 355 23.39 0.85 -8.13
CA THR A 355 23.89 1.50 -6.91
C THR A 355 24.15 2.98 -7.15
N ASP A 356 23.64 3.85 -6.27
CA ASP A 356 24.09 5.25 -6.14
C ASP A 356 25.39 5.28 -5.31
N ALA A 357 26.50 4.94 -5.96
CA ALA A 357 27.77 4.72 -5.28
C ALA A 357 28.42 6.01 -4.75
N ASP A 358 28.04 7.17 -5.29
CA ASP A 358 28.59 8.47 -4.91
C ASP A 358 27.61 9.40 -4.17
N GLY A 359 26.35 8.98 -4.03
CA GLY A 359 25.31 9.64 -3.21
C GLY A 359 24.78 10.91 -3.85
N ASP A 360 24.85 11.05 -5.17
CA ASP A 360 24.41 12.23 -5.90
C ASP A 360 22.94 12.15 -6.38
N GLY A 361 22.29 11.01 -6.16
CA GLY A 361 20.91 10.72 -6.57
C GLY A 361 20.78 10.22 -8.01
N VAL A 362 21.89 9.88 -8.67
CA VAL A 362 21.92 9.20 -9.97
C VAL A 362 22.33 7.75 -9.75
N PHE A 363 21.45 6.81 -10.08
CA PHE A 363 21.76 5.39 -9.99
C PHE A 363 22.55 4.93 -11.20
N GLU A 364 23.72 4.34 -10.97
CA GLU A 364 24.55 3.79 -12.04
C GLU A 364 24.35 2.29 -12.22
N TYR A 365 23.95 1.91 -13.44
CA TYR A 365 23.95 0.51 -13.89
C TYR A 365 25.35 -0.12 -13.96
N THR A 366 26.39 0.72 -13.99
CA THR A 366 27.79 0.34 -14.09
C THR A 366 28.64 1.26 -13.24
N VAL A 367 29.33 0.72 -12.24
CA VAL A 367 30.28 1.47 -11.41
C VAL A 367 31.70 0.94 -11.57
N ASP A 368 32.66 1.85 -11.50
CA ASP A 368 34.08 1.52 -11.36
C ASP A 368 34.38 1.39 -9.86
N THR A 369 34.25 0.17 -9.34
CA THR A 369 34.38 -0.08 -7.89
C THR A 369 35.80 0.11 -7.37
N ASN A 370 36.79 0.14 -8.26
CA ASN A 370 38.20 0.10 -7.90
C ASN A 370 38.97 1.39 -8.29
N GLY A 371 38.31 2.32 -8.99
CA GLY A 371 38.82 3.64 -9.38
C GLY A 371 39.91 3.60 -10.46
N ASP A 372 39.98 2.56 -11.28
CA ASP A 372 40.98 2.43 -12.35
C ASP A 372 40.56 3.07 -13.69
N GLY A 373 39.35 3.62 -13.74
CA GLY A 373 38.73 4.23 -14.91
C GLY A 373 38.01 3.22 -15.81
N ILE A 374 37.84 1.97 -15.36
CA ILE A 374 37.10 0.90 -16.05
C ILE A 374 35.85 0.59 -15.23
N LEU A 375 34.68 0.72 -15.87
CA LEU A 375 33.42 0.26 -15.30
C LEU A 375 33.48 -1.26 -15.13
N ASP A 376 33.49 -1.76 -13.90
CA ASP A 376 33.82 -3.16 -13.58
C ASP A 376 32.72 -3.93 -12.83
N ALA A 377 31.71 -3.25 -12.29
CA ALA A 377 30.53 -3.88 -11.72
C ALA A 377 29.27 -3.43 -12.45
N THR A 378 28.61 -4.39 -13.10
CA THR A 378 27.18 -4.32 -13.48
C THR A 378 26.48 -5.30 -12.57
N SER A 379 25.74 -4.83 -11.59
CA SER A 379 24.67 -5.65 -11.04
C SER A 379 23.64 -4.75 -10.39
N PRO A 380 22.35 -5.07 -10.57
CA PRO A 380 21.36 -4.83 -9.52
C PRO A 380 22.00 -5.15 -8.16
N ASP A 381 21.95 -4.24 -7.20
CA ASP A 381 22.61 -4.43 -5.89
C ASP A 381 21.73 -5.15 -4.87
N GLY A 382 20.57 -5.62 -5.32
CA GLY A 382 19.54 -6.25 -4.50
C GLY A 382 18.68 -5.22 -3.77
N VAL A 383 18.82 -3.93 -4.08
CA VAL A 383 17.98 -2.87 -3.52
C VAL A 383 17.04 -2.36 -4.62
N TYR A 384 15.76 -2.66 -4.44
CA TYR A 384 14.71 -2.07 -5.26
C TYR A 384 14.58 -0.58 -4.94
N ASP A 385 14.83 0.28 -5.92
CA ASP A 385 15.02 1.73 -5.76
C ASP A 385 14.12 2.57 -6.69
N SER A 386 13.41 1.94 -7.62
CA SER A 386 12.53 2.60 -8.60
C SER A 386 11.29 1.74 -8.91
N TYR A 387 10.38 2.27 -9.71
CA TYR A 387 9.20 1.57 -10.21
C TYR A 387 9.12 1.62 -11.73
N ALA A 388 8.64 0.53 -12.34
CA ALA A 388 8.31 0.45 -13.76
C ALA A 388 6.88 -0.01 -13.99
N VAL A 389 6.32 0.35 -15.15
CA VAL A 389 4.95 0.04 -15.53
C VAL A 389 4.80 -1.47 -15.79
N GLY A 390 3.66 -2.03 -15.38
CA GLY A 390 3.39 -3.46 -15.48
C GLY A 390 4.02 -4.24 -14.34
N THR A 391 4.16 -5.54 -14.52
CA THR A 391 4.82 -6.42 -13.55
C THR A 391 6.07 -7.05 -14.16
N GLU A 392 6.85 -7.77 -13.36
CA GLU A 392 7.97 -8.59 -13.84
C GLU A 392 7.46 -9.51 -14.98
N ALA A 393 8.10 -9.38 -16.14
CA ALA A 393 7.64 -10.05 -17.36
C ALA A 393 8.32 -11.41 -17.53
N THR A 394 7.56 -12.40 -17.98
CA THR A 394 8.10 -13.68 -18.42
C THR A 394 8.23 -13.72 -19.93
N ALA A 395 9.46 -13.87 -20.43
CA ALA A 395 9.76 -13.94 -21.86
C ALA A 395 10.09 -15.37 -22.34
N THR A 396 10.06 -16.36 -21.45
CA THR A 396 10.59 -17.71 -21.73
C THR A 396 9.56 -18.83 -21.59
N LEU A 397 8.35 -18.54 -21.07
CA LEU A 397 7.32 -19.56 -20.87
C LEU A 397 6.62 -20.01 -22.16
N ILE A 398 6.35 -21.32 -22.20
CA ILE A 398 5.76 -22.05 -23.36
C ILE A 398 4.22 -21.91 -23.40
N ASP A 399 3.58 -21.53 -22.29
CA ASP A 399 2.10 -21.45 -22.17
C ASP A 399 1.64 -20.13 -21.53
N ILE A 400 1.93 -19.02 -22.20
CA ILE A 400 1.36 -17.71 -21.84
C ILE A 400 0.01 -17.58 -22.53
N ALA A 401 -1.06 -17.38 -21.74
CA ALA A 401 -2.37 -17.11 -22.30
C ALA A 401 -2.30 -15.83 -23.15
N ALA A 402 -2.81 -15.87 -24.38
CA ALA A 402 -2.65 -14.77 -25.34
C ALA A 402 -3.24 -13.43 -24.88
N ASN A 403 -4.11 -13.44 -23.87
CA ASN A 403 -4.66 -12.23 -23.26
C ASN A 403 -3.64 -11.50 -22.37
N SER A 404 -2.65 -12.19 -21.80
CA SER A 404 -1.63 -11.62 -20.92
C SER A 404 -0.48 -10.91 -21.66
N LEU A 405 -0.67 -10.57 -22.93
CA LEU A 405 0.39 -10.00 -23.78
C LEU A 405 0.21 -8.50 -23.89
N TRP A 406 1.32 -7.75 -23.78
CA TRP A 406 1.29 -6.34 -24.12
C TRP A 406 0.84 -6.17 -25.59
N PRO A 407 0.13 -5.08 -25.92
CA PRO A 407 -0.26 -4.81 -27.30
C PRO A 407 0.92 -4.76 -28.29
N LEU A 408 2.14 -4.58 -27.79
CA LEU A 408 3.38 -4.52 -28.57
C LEU A 408 4.18 -5.84 -28.56
N SER A 409 3.77 -6.87 -27.80
CA SER A 409 4.49 -8.15 -27.73
C SER A 409 4.61 -8.81 -29.09
N THR A 410 5.79 -9.34 -29.40
CA THR A 410 6.07 -10.04 -30.67
C THR A 410 6.30 -11.53 -30.46
N VAL A 411 5.69 -12.33 -31.33
CA VAL A 411 5.99 -13.76 -31.44
C VAL A 411 7.31 -13.95 -32.18
N GLY A 412 8.16 -14.83 -31.66
CA GLY A 412 9.51 -15.08 -32.12
C GLY A 412 9.61 -15.79 -33.44
N VAL A 413 10.74 -15.50 -34.09
CA VAL A 413 11.24 -16.21 -35.25
C VAL A 413 12.49 -16.92 -34.78
N ASP A 414 12.48 -18.25 -34.86
CA ASP A 414 13.55 -19.12 -34.36
C ASP A 414 14.96 -18.56 -34.55
N ASN A 415 15.69 -18.44 -33.43
CA ASN A 415 17.04 -17.90 -33.38
C ASN A 415 18.01 -18.99 -32.91
N ILE A 416 19.07 -19.22 -33.69
CA ILE A 416 20.09 -20.24 -33.38
C ILE A 416 21.01 -19.88 -32.19
N TYR A 417 20.82 -18.70 -31.60
CA TYR A 417 21.61 -18.18 -30.49
C TYR A 417 20.88 -18.21 -29.14
N THR A 418 19.64 -18.69 -29.09
CA THR A 418 18.93 -18.95 -27.84
C THR A 418 18.99 -20.42 -27.47
N ASP A 419 18.96 -20.70 -26.16
CA ASP A 419 18.99 -22.07 -25.64
C ASP A 419 17.67 -22.85 -25.90
N TYR A 420 16.62 -22.16 -26.36
CA TYR A 420 15.33 -22.73 -26.75
C TYR A 420 14.85 -22.21 -28.11
N SER A 421 13.93 -22.95 -28.75
CA SER A 421 13.27 -22.54 -30.00
C SER A 421 12.29 -21.40 -29.73
N GLU A 422 12.55 -20.23 -30.31
CA GLU A 422 11.66 -19.07 -30.22
C GLU A 422 10.44 -19.16 -31.16
N TYR A 423 10.37 -20.20 -32.01
CA TYR A 423 9.31 -20.37 -33.00
C TYR A 423 7.94 -20.56 -32.33
N ASN A 424 7.01 -19.63 -32.57
CA ASN A 424 5.70 -19.53 -31.91
C ASN A 424 5.72 -19.17 -30.41
N HIS A 425 6.87 -18.79 -29.84
CA HIS A 425 6.97 -18.32 -28.46
C HIS A 425 7.00 -16.79 -28.41
N ILE A 426 6.64 -16.18 -27.29
CA ILE A 426 6.76 -14.73 -27.11
C ILE A 426 8.21 -14.41 -26.80
N VAL A 427 8.84 -13.51 -27.57
CA VAL A 427 10.23 -13.04 -27.36
C VAL A 427 10.29 -11.52 -27.19
N GLY A 428 9.14 -10.84 -27.34
CA GLY A 428 8.98 -9.48 -26.85
C GLY A 428 8.81 -9.53 -25.33
N ASN A 429 9.75 -8.93 -24.64
CA ASN A 429 10.05 -8.93 -23.21
C ASN A 429 8.98 -8.30 -22.29
N GLU A 430 7.73 -8.23 -22.73
CA GLU A 430 6.68 -7.54 -21.98
C GLU A 430 5.44 -8.44 -22.02
N VAL A 431 5.10 -9.03 -20.87
CA VAL A 431 3.89 -9.81 -20.61
C VAL A 431 3.25 -9.21 -19.37
N TYR A 432 1.96 -8.88 -19.45
CA TYR A 432 1.18 -8.45 -18.29
C TYR A 432 0.44 -9.68 -17.75
N GLN A 433 0.78 -10.13 -16.55
CA GLN A 433 0.17 -11.33 -15.98
C GLN A 433 -1.33 -11.12 -15.71
N SER A 434 -2.12 -12.10 -16.13
CA SER A 434 -3.57 -12.05 -15.95
C SER A 434 -3.97 -12.05 -14.48
N GLY A 435 -5.00 -11.28 -14.16
CA GLY A 435 -5.67 -11.24 -12.86
C GLY A 435 -5.06 -10.26 -11.84
N LEU A 436 -3.96 -9.57 -12.19
CA LEU A 436 -3.19 -8.72 -11.28
C LEU A 436 -3.99 -7.50 -10.78
N PHE A 437 -4.78 -6.85 -11.65
CA PHE A 437 -5.61 -5.70 -11.26
C PHE A 437 -6.97 -5.76 -11.95
N ASN A 438 -8.04 -6.00 -11.18
CA ASN A 438 -9.40 -6.09 -11.69
C ASN A 438 -10.26 -4.89 -11.24
N VAL A 439 -11.10 -4.40 -12.13
CA VAL A 439 -12.04 -3.32 -11.86
C VAL A 439 -13.46 -3.75 -12.21
N THR A 440 -14.39 -3.59 -11.26
CA THR A 440 -15.80 -3.89 -11.44
C THR A 440 -16.67 -2.68 -11.11
N LEU A 441 -17.58 -2.31 -12.00
CA LEU A 441 -18.58 -1.26 -11.78
C LEU A 441 -19.98 -1.84 -11.82
N ASN A 442 -20.78 -1.56 -10.79
CA ASN A 442 -22.16 -2.02 -10.67
C ASN A 442 -23.11 -0.88 -10.29
N THR A 443 -24.39 -1.09 -10.57
CA THR A 443 -25.52 -0.30 -10.07
C THR A 443 -25.36 1.20 -10.34
N GLY A 444 -25.15 1.54 -11.62
CA GLY A 444 -25.04 2.93 -12.08
C GLY A 444 -23.78 3.67 -11.62
N SER A 445 -22.71 2.94 -11.28
CA SER A 445 -21.44 3.55 -10.89
C SER A 445 -20.70 4.13 -12.10
N GLN A 446 -19.74 5.02 -11.84
CA GLN A 446 -19.00 5.73 -12.89
C GLN A 446 -17.49 5.72 -12.63
N TRP A 447 -16.70 5.52 -13.68
CA TRP A 447 -15.26 5.76 -13.68
C TRP A 447 -14.89 6.73 -14.81
N ASP A 448 -14.26 7.85 -14.46
CA ASP A 448 -13.66 8.81 -15.38
C ASP A 448 -12.14 8.64 -15.33
N THR A 449 -11.55 8.04 -16.37
CA THR A 449 -10.09 7.80 -16.43
C THR A 449 -9.34 9.10 -16.76
N THR A 450 -8.14 9.30 -16.22
CA THR A 450 -7.34 10.54 -16.39
C THR A 450 -5.93 10.33 -16.99
N LYS A 451 -5.39 9.09 -17.00
CA LYS A 451 -4.05 8.73 -17.51
C LYS A 451 -4.08 7.36 -18.22
N THR A 452 -2.96 6.63 -18.28
CA THR A 452 -2.99 5.21 -18.68
C THR A 452 -3.42 4.36 -17.48
N SER A 453 -4.52 3.65 -17.67
CA SER A 453 -4.94 2.55 -16.81
C SER A 453 -4.45 1.24 -17.42
N LEU A 454 -3.75 0.44 -16.61
CA LEU A 454 -3.30 -0.91 -16.94
C LEU A 454 -3.94 -1.88 -15.95
N ILE A 455 -4.89 -2.66 -16.44
CA ILE A 455 -5.68 -3.62 -15.65
C ILE A 455 -5.79 -4.93 -16.41
N ASP A 456 -6.19 -6.00 -15.72
CA ASP A 456 -6.54 -7.28 -16.32
C ASP A 456 -7.99 -7.26 -16.79
N THR A 457 -8.93 -7.31 -15.84
CA THR A 457 -10.35 -7.44 -16.15
C THR A 457 -11.11 -6.17 -15.79
N LEU A 458 -11.86 -5.64 -16.76
CA LEU A 458 -12.88 -4.62 -16.56
C LEU A 458 -14.29 -5.18 -16.73
N SER A 459 -15.08 -5.17 -15.66
CA SER A 459 -16.50 -5.55 -15.68
C SER A 459 -17.41 -4.35 -15.47
N ILE A 460 -18.15 -3.94 -16.49
CA ILE A 460 -19.09 -2.80 -16.45
C ILE A 460 -20.54 -3.31 -16.47
N ASN A 461 -21.23 -3.24 -15.35
CA ASN A 461 -22.55 -3.88 -15.14
C ASN A 461 -23.63 -2.89 -14.69
N SER A 462 -24.89 -3.28 -14.91
CA SER A 462 -26.06 -2.66 -14.27
C SER A 462 -26.16 -1.15 -14.46
N GLY A 463 -25.98 -0.69 -15.71
CA GLY A 463 -26.11 0.71 -16.10
C GLY A 463 -24.91 1.59 -15.72
N SER A 464 -23.80 0.97 -15.34
CA SER A 464 -22.56 1.70 -15.01
C SER A 464 -21.84 2.21 -16.26
N VAL A 465 -20.98 3.21 -16.08
CA VAL A 465 -20.32 3.90 -17.18
C VAL A 465 -18.83 4.05 -16.91
N VAL A 466 -18.01 3.75 -17.91
CA VAL A 466 -16.60 4.14 -17.94
C VAL A 466 -16.41 5.18 -19.04
N ASN A 467 -15.75 6.29 -18.72
CA ASN A 467 -15.41 7.35 -19.68
C ASN A 467 -13.89 7.40 -19.85
N VAL A 468 -13.46 7.22 -21.10
CA VAL A 468 -12.07 7.27 -21.55
C VAL A 468 -11.92 8.51 -22.44
N ALA A 469 -11.24 9.54 -21.94
CA ALA A 469 -11.06 10.83 -22.59
C ALA A 469 -9.69 11.37 -22.19
N ASP A 470 -8.88 11.82 -23.15
CA ASP A 470 -7.49 12.25 -22.91
C ASP A 470 -6.68 11.21 -22.08
N SER A 471 -6.98 9.93 -22.27
CA SER A 471 -6.54 8.83 -21.39
C SER A 471 -6.44 7.52 -22.16
N THR A 472 -5.76 6.53 -21.58
CA THR A 472 -5.62 5.19 -22.17
C THR A 472 -6.12 4.14 -21.19
N LEU A 473 -6.83 3.12 -21.67
CA LEU A 473 -7.27 1.97 -20.90
C LEU A 473 -6.82 0.70 -21.60
N VAL A 474 -5.92 -0.06 -20.96
CA VAL A 474 -5.44 -1.36 -21.43
C VAL A 474 -6.05 -2.43 -20.52
N SER A 475 -6.72 -3.41 -21.11
CA SER A 475 -7.35 -4.51 -20.38
C SER A 475 -7.44 -5.78 -21.20
N ASP A 476 -7.03 -6.91 -20.62
CA ASP A 476 -7.20 -8.26 -21.19
C ASP A 476 -8.66 -8.54 -21.55
N THR A 477 -9.58 -8.20 -20.65
CA THR A 477 -11.00 -8.49 -20.82
C THR A 477 -11.88 -7.32 -20.38
N ILE A 478 -12.65 -6.79 -21.33
CA ILE A 478 -13.69 -5.79 -21.06
C ILE A 478 -15.08 -6.40 -21.29
N GLY A 479 -15.84 -6.58 -20.20
CA GLY A 479 -17.20 -7.09 -20.20
C GLY A 479 -18.24 -6.00 -19.94
N LEU A 480 -19.24 -5.86 -20.84
CA LEU A 480 -20.36 -4.92 -20.66
C LEU A 480 -21.68 -5.68 -20.55
N THR A 481 -22.42 -5.46 -19.46
CA THR A 481 -23.74 -6.09 -19.24
C THR A 481 -24.76 -5.11 -18.66
N GLY A 482 -26.06 -5.43 -18.73
CA GLY A 482 -27.08 -4.71 -17.96
C GLY A 482 -27.29 -3.24 -18.34
N GLY A 483 -27.06 -2.86 -19.60
CA GLY A 483 -27.26 -1.48 -20.07
C GLY A 483 -26.10 -0.52 -19.77
N SER A 484 -24.94 -1.06 -19.41
CA SER A 484 -23.71 -0.29 -19.19
C SER A 484 -23.12 0.31 -20.47
N ALA A 485 -22.22 1.28 -20.30
CA ALA A 485 -21.51 1.94 -21.40
C ALA A 485 -20.01 2.07 -21.13
N LEU A 486 -19.22 1.93 -22.20
CA LEU A 486 -17.84 2.37 -22.29
C LEU A 486 -17.80 3.49 -23.33
N ASN A 487 -17.55 4.71 -22.87
CA ASN A 487 -17.49 5.89 -23.73
C ASN A 487 -16.03 6.21 -24.04
N ILE A 488 -15.68 6.18 -25.32
CA ILE A 488 -14.36 6.58 -25.80
C ILE A 488 -14.54 7.94 -26.48
N ASN A 489 -14.04 8.99 -25.83
CA ASN A 489 -14.18 10.38 -26.23
C ASN A 489 -12.91 10.87 -26.96
N GLU A 490 -12.76 12.18 -27.12
CA GLU A 490 -11.58 12.81 -27.73
C GLU A 490 -10.30 12.33 -27.02
N ASP A 491 -9.31 11.94 -27.84
CA ASP A 491 -8.01 11.42 -27.43
C ASP A 491 -8.04 10.26 -26.40
N GLY A 492 -9.18 9.57 -26.31
CA GLY A 492 -9.34 8.34 -25.54
C GLY A 492 -8.88 7.11 -26.33
N HIS A 493 -8.11 6.24 -25.68
CA HIS A 493 -7.60 5.01 -26.26
C HIS A 493 -7.98 3.79 -25.42
N VAL A 494 -8.45 2.72 -26.08
CA VAL A 494 -8.71 1.43 -25.45
C VAL A 494 -7.99 0.35 -26.26
N ALA A 495 -7.19 -0.47 -25.57
CA ALA A 495 -6.43 -1.57 -26.16
C ALA A 495 -6.86 -2.91 -25.57
#